data_AF-A0A0A1UFV9-F1
#
_entry.id   AF-A0A0A1UFV9-F1
#
_cell.length_a   1.000
_cell.length_b   1.000
_cell.length_c   1.000
_cell.angle_alpha   90.00
_cell.angle_beta   90.00
_cell.angle_gamma   90.00
#
_symmetry.space_group_name_H-M   'P 1'
#
loop_
_entity.id
_entity.type
_entity.pdbx_description
1 polymer ?
#
loop_
_entity_poly.entity_id
_entity_poly.type
_entity_poly.pdbx_seq_one_letter_code
_entity_poly.pdbx_strand_id
1 'polypeptide(L)'
;MPSKLEMVYLMNVSMHLLHKSNLYNFLQVSHKCLSSLQALKVNPIFGNEPSLQWFFKHFSPDTFDINYYVYDNIKAYIQPKQIRNVDLVPLYKTGKMDDNFIKSVFPKITRLVLFSLGDENEIAAYTDSVELDDVITYSKTADLVIQNSKYLTALYYLNIDLDYFVRFLQNYTDNGKEKYLKLPDIVIANNYKSDPIILDLHIISLLKQVEAMLPDNQRSKIYIIIDKQMDGEQTDKVFKKTMCIYTCCDTDKTLHTQNIRCENGELNITGSSNGISINDIIERAYANSIILNSRKTWQEVYGYCQNAYTKSSFQHTIYIKLDINTMK
;
A
#
# COMPACT_ATOMS: atom_id res chain seq x y z
N MET A 1 9.77 34.90 29.19
CA MET A 1 8.81 35.17 28.09
C MET A 1 7.89 33.96 27.98
N PRO A 2 6.56 34.11 27.94
CA PRO A 2 5.67 32.96 27.74
C PRO A 2 5.91 32.39 26.33
N SER A 3 6.29 31.11 26.25
CA SER A 3 6.41 30.38 24.99
C SER A 3 5.05 30.33 24.31
N LYS A 4 4.92 30.98 23.15
CA LYS A 4 3.70 30.92 22.34
C LYS A 4 3.72 29.59 21.60
N LEU A 5 2.78 28.71 21.92
CA LEU A 5 2.56 27.50 21.15
C LEU A 5 2.16 27.88 19.71
N GLU A 6 2.94 27.43 18.72
CA GLU A 6 2.69 27.74 17.31
C GLU A 6 1.59 26.86 16.73
N MET A 7 0.88 27.39 15.72
CA MET A 7 -0.26 26.71 15.11
C MET A 7 0.13 25.38 14.47
N VAL A 8 1.33 25.28 13.88
CA VAL A 8 1.82 24.07 13.22
C VAL A 8 1.95 22.89 14.20
N TYR A 9 2.41 23.15 15.43
CA TYR A 9 2.51 22.10 16.46
C TYR A 9 1.12 21.64 16.92
N LEU A 10 0.18 22.58 17.07
CA LEU A 10 -1.21 22.26 17.42
C LEU A 10 -1.91 21.43 16.34
N MET A 11 -1.69 21.77 15.06
CA MET A 11 -2.17 20.98 13.93
C MET A 11 -1.63 19.55 13.99
N ASN A 12 -0.31 19.41 14.18
CA ASN A 12 0.31 18.09 14.25
C ASN A 12 -0.25 17.26 15.42
N VAL A 13 -0.38 17.85 16.61
CA VAL A 13 -1.01 17.20 17.76
C VAL A 13 -2.42 16.74 17.42
N SER A 14 -3.24 17.58 16.77
CA SER A 14 -4.62 17.25 16.45
C SER A 14 -4.75 16.07 15.46
N MET A 15 -3.76 15.84 14.60
CA MET A 15 -3.73 14.68 13.70
C MET A 15 -3.55 13.35 14.43
N HIS A 16 -3.01 13.38 15.65
CA HIS A 16 -2.83 12.19 16.50
C HIS A 16 -3.99 11.94 17.47
N LEU A 17 -5.05 12.76 17.43
CA LEU A 17 -6.23 12.59 18.30
C LEU A 17 -7.24 11.64 17.65
N LEU A 18 -7.11 10.35 17.95
CA LEU A 18 -7.85 9.27 17.28
C LEU A 18 -9.36 9.21 17.61
N HIS A 19 -9.83 9.93 18.64
CA HIS A 19 -11.22 9.83 19.10
C HIS A 19 -11.84 11.20 19.31
N LYS A 20 -13.16 11.29 19.07
CA LYS A 20 -13.98 12.48 19.32
C LYS A 20 -13.78 13.06 20.71
N SER A 21 -13.72 12.24 21.76
CA SER A 21 -13.52 12.69 23.15
C SER A 21 -12.22 13.48 23.31
N ASN A 22 -11.14 12.97 22.74
CA ASN A 22 -9.82 13.58 22.82
C ASN A 22 -9.79 14.90 22.05
N LEU A 23 -10.41 14.91 20.87
CA LEU A 23 -10.52 16.11 20.05
C LEU A 23 -11.40 17.17 20.72
N TYR A 24 -12.48 16.77 21.38
CA TYR A 24 -13.33 17.67 22.15
C TYR A 24 -12.58 18.29 23.33
N ASN A 25 -11.83 17.49 24.11
CA ASN A 25 -10.99 17.99 25.19
C ASN A 25 -9.93 18.97 24.67
N PHE A 26 -9.30 18.66 23.53
CA PHE A 26 -8.34 19.54 22.88
C PHE A 26 -8.95 20.91 22.51
N LEU A 27 -10.17 20.91 21.99
CA LEU A 27 -10.90 22.15 21.64
C LEU A 27 -11.22 23.01 22.87
N GLN A 28 -11.42 22.40 24.05
CA GLN A 28 -11.70 23.12 25.28
C GLN A 28 -10.48 23.83 25.87
N VAL A 29 -9.26 23.47 25.48
CA VAL A 29 -8.03 24.06 26.02
C VAL A 29 -7.91 25.54 25.64
N SER A 30 -8.15 25.90 24.37
CA SER A 30 -8.08 27.30 23.92
C SER A 30 -8.70 27.52 22.54
N HIS A 31 -9.04 28.77 22.22
CA HIS A 31 -9.47 29.16 20.87
C HIS A 31 -8.45 28.87 19.76
N LYS A 32 -7.15 28.77 20.11
CA LYS A 32 -6.10 28.40 19.15
C LYS A 32 -6.24 26.94 18.68
N CYS A 33 -6.70 26.05 19.55
CA CYS A 33 -6.96 24.64 19.22
C CYS A 33 -8.08 24.51 18.18
N LEU A 34 -9.13 25.32 18.31
CA LEU A 34 -10.21 25.38 17.32
C LEU A 34 -9.68 25.91 15.97
N SER A 35 -8.93 27.01 16.01
CA SER A 35 -8.36 27.62 14.81
C SER A 35 -7.40 26.68 14.09
N SER A 36 -6.56 25.94 14.82
CA SER A 36 -5.65 24.95 14.23
C SER A 36 -6.40 23.81 13.56
N LEU A 37 -7.49 23.33 14.17
CA LEU A 37 -8.31 22.25 13.61
C LEU A 37 -9.04 22.68 12.33
N GLN A 38 -9.61 23.89 12.30
CA GLN A 38 -10.25 24.45 11.11
C GLN A 38 -9.25 24.69 9.96
N ALA A 39 -8.00 24.96 10.30
CA ALA A 39 -6.94 25.22 9.34
C ALA A 39 -6.27 23.95 8.78
N LEU A 40 -6.47 22.76 9.38
CA LEU A 40 -5.93 21.49 8.86
C LEU A 40 -6.44 21.15 7.45
N LYS A 41 -7.67 21.56 7.11
CA LYS A 41 -8.38 21.23 5.85
C LYS A 41 -8.58 19.73 5.58
N VAL A 42 -8.04 18.85 6.41
CA VAL A 42 -8.22 17.40 6.41
C VAL A 42 -8.66 16.93 7.79
N ASN A 43 -9.39 15.82 7.87
CA ASN A 43 -9.71 15.21 9.16
C ASN A 43 -8.50 14.46 9.76
N PRO A 44 -8.40 14.38 11.10
CA PRO A 44 -7.51 13.43 11.76
C PRO A 44 -7.79 11.99 11.34
N ILE A 45 -6.78 11.12 11.51
CA ILE A 45 -6.94 9.67 11.35
C ILE A 45 -7.69 9.16 12.58
N PHE A 46 -9.01 9.15 12.51
CA PHE A 46 -9.83 8.62 13.61
C PHE A 46 -9.65 7.12 13.73
N GLY A 47 -9.85 6.60 14.95
CA GLY A 47 -9.85 5.18 15.27
C GLY A 47 -11.22 4.51 15.14
N ASN A 48 -12.27 5.28 14.82
CA ASN A 48 -13.62 4.74 14.60
C ASN A 48 -14.50 5.65 13.73
N GLU A 49 -15.52 5.05 13.11
CA GLU A 49 -16.49 5.73 12.26
C GLU A 49 -17.29 6.84 12.98
N PRO A 50 -17.82 6.66 14.21
CA PRO A 50 -18.62 7.72 14.85
C PRO A 50 -17.84 9.03 15.06
N SER A 51 -16.53 8.95 15.32
CA SER A 51 -15.67 10.13 15.45
C SER A 51 -15.49 10.84 14.11
N LEU A 52 -15.30 10.07 13.02
CA LEU A 52 -15.22 10.58 11.66
C LEU A 52 -16.51 11.31 11.25
N GLN A 53 -17.66 10.67 11.47
CA GLN A 53 -18.98 11.26 11.20
C GLN A 53 -19.19 12.56 11.98
N TRP A 54 -18.86 12.56 13.27
CA TRP A 54 -18.96 13.76 14.10
C TRP A 54 -18.07 14.89 13.54
N PHE A 55 -16.82 14.59 13.18
CA PHE A 55 -15.92 15.59 12.64
C PHE A 55 -16.45 16.20 11.35
N PHE A 56 -16.89 15.35 10.42
CA PHE A 56 -17.40 15.79 9.13
C PHE A 56 -18.61 16.72 9.28
N LYS A 57 -19.52 16.39 10.20
CA LYS A 57 -20.70 17.19 10.52
C LYS A 57 -20.36 18.61 11.03
N HIS A 58 -19.23 18.80 11.72
CA HIS A 58 -18.91 20.08 12.38
C HIS A 58 -17.84 20.91 11.66
N PHE A 59 -16.94 20.27 10.90
CA PHE A 59 -15.76 20.95 10.35
C PHE A 59 -15.70 21.01 8.82
N SER A 60 -16.47 20.18 8.10
CA SER A 60 -16.53 20.17 6.62
C SER A 60 -15.14 20.28 5.95
N PRO A 61 -14.24 19.31 6.16
CA PRO A 61 -12.88 19.38 5.65
C PRO A 61 -12.86 19.39 4.11
N ASP A 62 -11.86 20.04 3.51
CA ASP A 62 -11.63 20.03 2.07
C ASP A 62 -11.19 18.62 1.60
N THR A 63 -10.44 17.90 2.43
CA THR A 63 -9.98 16.53 2.18
C THR A 63 -10.62 15.57 3.17
N PHE A 64 -11.27 14.54 2.65
CA PHE A 64 -11.85 13.46 3.43
C PHE A 64 -10.95 12.23 3.40
N ASP A 65 -10.30 11.94 4.53
CA ASP A 65 -9.51 10.75 4.76
C ASP A 65 -10.33 9.71 5.50
N ILE A 66 -10.73 8.67 4.77
CA ILE A 66 -11.64 7.65 5.29
C ILE A 66 -10.87 6.56 6.04
N ASN A 67 -9.54 6.51 5.90
CA ASN A 67 -8.68 5.50 6.52
C ASN A 67 -9.20 4.05 6.32
N TYR A 68 -9.77 3.78 5.15
CA TYR A 68 -10.39 2.49 4.79
C TYR A 68 -11.49 2.01 5.73
N TYR A 69 -12.16 2.91 6.46
CA TYR A 69 -13.36 2.54 7.20
C TYR A 69 -14.48 2.12 6.25
N VAL A 70 -15.20 1.08 6.66
CA VAL A 70 -16.49 0.70 6.06
C VAL A 70 -17.45 1.87 6.23
N TYR A 71 -17.71 2.62 5.15
CA TYR A 71 -18.44 3.87 5.21
C TYR A 71 -19.37 4.05 4.01
N ASP A 72 -20.68 4.02 4.25
CA ASP A 72 -21.71 3.96 3.19
C ASP A 72 -22.55 5.24 3.05
N ASN A 73 -22.19 6.32 3.77
CA ASN A 73 -22.90 7.59 3.72
C ASN A 73 -22.43 8.46 2.54
N ILE A 74 -23.15 8.37 1.42
CA ILE A 74 -22.89 9.11 0.17
C ILE A 74 -22.67 10.61 0.40
N LYS A 75 -23.42 11.24 1.32
CA LYS A 75 -23.35 12.70 1.51
C LYS A 75 -21.94 13.16 1.89
N ALA A 76 -21.20 12.34 2.61
CA ALA A 76 -19.83 12.64 3.02
C ALA A 76 -18.81 12.48 1.87
N TYR A 77 -19.15 11.76 0.79
CA TYR A 77 -18.33 11.70 -0.44
C TYR A 77 -18.56 12.89 -1.37
N ILE A 78 -19.76 13.50 -1.33
CA ILE A 78 -20.12 14.58 -2.26
C ILE A 78 -19.49 15.92 -1.86
N GLN A 79 -19.42 16.23 -0.57
CA GLN A 79 -19.00 17.55 -0.08
C GLN A 79 -17.49 17.86 -0.23
N PRO A 80 -16.55 16.93 0.01
CA PRO A 80 -15.11 17.23 -0.03
C PRO A 80 -14.65 17.59 -1.45
N LYS A 81 -13.50 18.27 -1.52
CA LYS A 81 -12.76 18.49 -2.78
C LYS A 81 -11.89 17.28 -3.11
N GLN A 82 -11.37 16.60 -2.09
CA GLN A 82 -10.49 15.45 -2.23
C GLN A 82 -10.91 14.33 -1.30
N ILE A 83 -10.71 13.10 -1.74
CA ILE A 83 -10.99 11.89 -0.99
C ILE A 83 -9.76 10.99 -1.05
N ARG A 84 -9.38 10.38 0.06
CA ARG A 84 -8.23 9.48 0.11
C ARG A 84 -8.48 8.30 1.05
N ASN A 85 -7.75 7.22 0.80
CA ASN A 85 -7.84 5.98 1.57
C ASN A 85 -9.28 5.45 1.65
N VAL A 86 -9.94 5.41 0.49
CA VAL A 86 -11.35 5.01 0.37
C VAL A 86 -11.48 3.50 0.25
N ASP A 87 -12.48 2.94 0.93
CA ASP A 87 -13.04 1.62 0.64
C ASP A 87 -14.41 1.80 -0.03
N LEU A 88 -14.53 1.37 -1.28
CA LEU A 88 -15.75 1.50 -2.09
C LEU A 88 -16.67 0.27 -1.99
N VAL A 89 -16.21 -0.82 -1.38
CA VAL A 89 -16.98 -2.07 -1.28
C VAL A 89 -18.34 -1.86 -0.58
N PRO A 90 -18.44 -1.12 0.53
CA PRO A 90 -19.73 -0.91 1.21
C PRO A 90 -20.75 -0.17 0.32
N LEU A 91 -20.28 0.79 -0.49
CA LEU A 91 -21.12 1.53 -1.42
C LEU A 91 -21.56 0.68 -2.60
N TYR A 92 -20.69 -0.20 -3.09
CA TYR A 92 -21.04 -1.17 -4.11
C TYR A 92 -22.12 -2.15 -3.60
N LYS A 93 -21.90 -2.77 -2.43
CA LYS A 93 -22.86 -3.70 -1.80
C LYS A 93 -24.26 -3.12 -1.63
N THR A 94 -24.32 -1.84 -1.25
CA THR A 94 -25.59 -1.13 -1.00
C THR A 94 -26.22 -0.54 -2.26
N GLY A 95 -25.63 -0.77 -3.45
CA GLY A 95 -26.14 -0.23 -4.71
C GLY A 95 -26.04 1.29 -4.83
N LYS A 96 -25.18 1.91 -4.00
CA LYS A 96 -25.01 3.37 -3.91
C LYS A 96 -23.96 3.92 -4.89
N MET A 97 -23.23 3.04 -5.57
CA MET A 97 -22.22 3.39 -6.58
C MET A 97 -22.82 3.45 -7.99
N ASP A 98 -23.79 4.34 -8.19
CA ASP A 98 -24.41 4.59 -9.51
C ASP A 98 -23.55 5.51 -10.40
N ASP A 99 -23.99 5.74 -11.64
CA ASP A 99 -23.30 6.60 -12.60
C ASP A 99 -23.09 8.04 -12.08
N ASN A 100 -24.05 8.56 -11.31
CA ASN A 100 -23.96 9.91 -10.75
C ASN A 100 -22.89 9.98 -9.66
N PHE A 101 -22.85 8.97 -8.79
CA PHE A 101 -21.79 8.81 -7.80
C PHE A 101 -20.43 8.73 -8.47
N ILE A 102 -20.27 7.84 -9.46
CA ILE A 102 -19.00 7.64 -10.17
C ILE A 102 -18.52 8.97 -10.77
N LYS A 103 -19.37 9.66 -11.54
CA LYS A 103 -19.01 10.93 -12.22
C LYS A 103 -18.71 12.07 -11.24
N SER A 104 -19.33 12.08 -10.06
CA SER A 104 -19.15 13.16 -9.08
C SER A 104 -18.04 12.91 -8.06
N VAL A 105 -17.76 11.64 -7.74
CA VAL A 105 -16.85 11.23 -6.66
C VAL A 105 -15.49 10.77 -7.19
N PHE A 106 -15.43 9.99 -8.28
CA PHE A 106 -14.15 9.46 -8.79
C PHE A 106 -13.14 10.57 -9.13
N PRO A 107 -13.55 11.72 -9.72
CA PRO A 107 -12.63 12.83 -9.99
C PRO A 107 -11.99 13.44 -8.74
N LYS A 108 -12.50 13.13 -7.54
CA LYS A 108 -12.00 13.61 -6.25
C LYS A 108 -11.10 12.60 -5.55
N ILE A 109 -11.06 11.35 -6.00
CA ILE A 109 -10.26 10.29 -5.39
C ILE A 109 -8.79 10.54 -5.72
N THR A 110 -7.98 10.70 -4.68
CA THR A 110 -6.54 11.00 -4.76
C THR A 110 -5.67 9.82 -4.36
N ARG A 111 -6.17 8.91 -3.52
CA ARG A 111 -5.46 7.70 -3.10
C ARG A 111 -6.43 6.52 -3.14
N LEU A 112 -6.04 5.46 -3.82
CA LEU A 112 -6.87 4.27 -4.02
C LEU A 112 -6.03 3.00 -3.84
N VAL A 113 -6.67 1.97 -3.30
CA VAL A 113 -6.10 0.63 -3.17
C VAL A 113 -7.07 -0.37 -3.79
N LEU A 114 -6.60 -1.21 -4.71
CA LEU A 114 -7.38 -2.21 -5.43
C LEU A 114 -6.65 -3.55 -5.43
N PHE A 115 -7.06 -4.47 -4.58
CA PHE A 115 -6.51 -5.83 -4.58
C PHE A 115 -7.62 -6.89 -4.63
N SER A 116 -7.27 -8.03 -5.19
CA SER A 116 -8.02 -9.27 -5.09
C SER A 116 -7.82 -9.88 -3.71
N LEU A 117 -8.89 -10.48 -3.19
CA LEU A 117 -8.85 -11.27 -1.96
C LEU A 117 -8.41 -12.74 -2.21
N GLY A 118 -8.13 -13.11 -3.47
CA GLY A 118 -7.60 -14.39 -3.91
C GLY A 118 -8.39 -14.98 -5.08
N ASP A 119 -8.02 -16.18 -5.54
CA ASP A 119 -8.78 -16.90 -6.58
C ASP A 119 -10.09 -17.44 -5.98
N GLU A 120 -11.22 -17.10 -6.61
CA GLU A 120 -12.55 -17.57 -6.22
C GLU A 120 -12.60 -19.10 -6.10
N ASN A 121 -11.87 -19.82 -6.96
CA ASN A 121 -11.82 -21.27 -6.98
C ASN A 121 -10.98 -21.84 -5.83
N GLU A 122 -9.90 -21.17 -5.44
CA GLU A 122 -9.09 -21.58 -4.29
C GLU A 122 -9.81 -21.29 -2.99
N ILE A 123 -10.48 -20.14 -2.86
CA ILE A 123 -11.16 -19.75 -1.61
C ILE A 123 -12.38 -20.64 -1.33
N ALA A 124 -13.13 -21.00 -2.38
CA ALA A 124 -14.27 -21.92 -2.28
C ALA A 124 -13.84 -23.32 -1.77
N ALA A 125 -12.58 -23.72 -1.98
CA ALA A 125 -12.07 -25.01 -1.54
C ALA A 125 -11.58 -25.02 -0.07
N TYR A 126 -11.31 -23.85 0.53
CA TYR A 126 -10.55 -23.76 1.79
C TYR A 126 -11.25 -23.03 2.94
N THR A 127 -12.43 -22.42 2.75
CA THR A 127 -13.03 -21.59 3.81
C THR A 127 -14.51 -21.85 4.09
N ASP A 128 -14.78 -22.21 5.35
CA ASP A 128 -16.09 -22.12 6.02
C ASP A 128 -16.34 -20.71 6.62
N SER A 129 -15.40 -19.76 6.50
CA SER A 129 -15.34 -18.55 7.35
C SER A 129 -15.14 -17.19 6.65
N VAL A 130 -14.69 -17.15 5.40
CA VAL A 130 -14.80 -15.94 4.57
C VAL A 130 -15.99 -16.19 3.66
N GLU A 131 -17.05 -15.39 3.82
CA GLU A 131 -18.21 -15.49 2.94
C GLU A 131 -17.71 -15.25 1.50
N LEU A 132 -17.79 -16.26 0.64
CA LEU A 132 -17.41 -16.17 -0.77
C LEU A 132 -18.00 -14.92 -1.45
N ASP A 133 -19.16 -14.48 -0.96
CA ASP A 133 -19.83 -13.23 -1.33
C ASP A 133 -18.95 -11.99 -1.13
N ASP A 134 -18.14 -11.92 -0.08
CA ASP A 134 -17.20 -10.82 0.15
C ASP A 134 -16.13 -10.77 -0.93
N VAL A 135 -15.49 -11.90 -1.24
CA VAL A 135 -14.47 -12.00 -2.29
C VAL A 135 -15.03 -11.55 -3.64
N ILE A 136 -16.19 -12.09 -4.02
CA ILE A 136 -16.89 -11.74 -5.24
C ILE A 136 -17.23 -10.25 -5.26
N THR A 137 -17.69 -9.70 -4.13
CA THR A 137 -18.02 -8.28 -4.03
C THR A 137 -16.79 -7.40 -4.20
N TYR A 138 -15.66 -7.74 -3.56
CA TYR A 138 -14.40 -7.00 -3.72
C TYR A 138 -13.95 -6.99 -5.18
N SER A 139 -13.94 -8.16 -5.83
CA SER A 139 -13.59 -8.31 -7.24
C SER A 139 -14.49 -7.46 -8.15
N LYS A 140 -15.81 -7.55 -7.98
CA LYS A 140 -16.79 -6.74 -8.74
C LYS A 140 -16.65 -5.24 -8.47
N THR A 141 -16.32 -4.84 -7.24
CA THR A 141 -16.06 -3.44 -6.91
C THR A 141 -14.83 -2.94 -7.66
N ALA A 142 -13.72 -3.70 -7.63
CA ALA A 142 -12.50 -3.37 -8.35
C ALA A 142 -12.74 -3.27 -9.87
N ASP A 143 -13.50 -4.22 -10.43
CA ASP A 143 -13.90 -4.23 -11.83
C ASP A 143 -14.66 -2.96 -12.22
N LEU A 144 -15.66 -2.56 -11.43
CA LEU A 144 -16.44 -1.36 -11.69
C LEU A 144 -15.56 -0.10 -11.63
N VAL A 145 -14.60 -0.05 -10.69
CA VAL A 145 -13.65 1.05 -10.59
C VAL A 145 -12.73 1.09 -11.82
N ILE A 146 -12.20 -0.06 -12.24
CA ILE A 146 -11.32 -0.18 -13.41
C ILE A 146 -12.04 0.22 -14.70
N GLN A 147 -13.28 -0.24 -14.89
CA GLN A 147 -14.12 0.13 -16.04
C GLN A 147 -14.36 1.64 -16.13
N ASN A 148 -14.40 2.32 -14.98
CA ASN A 148 -14.61 3.75 -14.85
C ASN A 148 -13.31 4.54 -14.56
N SER A 149 -12.14 3.94 -14.79
CA SER A 149 -10.84 4.52 -14.41
C SER A 149 -10.57 5.88 -15.04
N LYS A 150 -11.16 6.18 -16.21
CA LYS A 150 -11.05 7.49 -16.88
C LYS A 150 -11.58 8.67 -16.05
N TYR A 151 -12.47 8.42 -15.09
CA TYR A 151 -12.96 9.46 -14.17
C TYR A 151 -12.02 9.73 -13.00
N LEU A 152 -10.98 8.91 -12.78
CA LEU A 152 -10.02 9.08 -11.68
C LEU A 152 -8.96 10.14 -12.02
N THR A 153 -9.39 11.36 -12.34
CA THR A 153 -8.53 12.43 -12.85
C THR A 153 -7.62 13.07 -11.81
N ALA A 154 -7.94 12.93 -10.52
CA ALA A 154 -7.13 13.45 -9.41
C ALA A 154 -6.27 12.37 -8.73
N LEU A 155 -6.26 11.15 -9.25
CA LEU A 155 -5.55 10.03 -8.64
C LEU A 155 -4.04 10.31 -8.60
N TYR A 156 -3.50 10.41 -7.40
CA TYR A 156 -2.09 10.66 -7.13
C TYR A 156 -1.36 9.37 -6.74
N TYR A 157 -2.03 8.51 -5.95
CA TYR A 157 -1.48 7.26 -5.45
C TYR A 157 -2.41 6.10 -5.78
N LEU A 158 -1.87 5.04 -6.38
CA LEU A 158 -2.57 3.80 -6.66
C LEU A 158 -1.75 2.62 -6.13
N ASN A 159 -2.33 1.83 -5.23
CA ASN A 159 -1.80 0.51 -4.87
C ASN A 159 -2.71 -0.54 -5.49
N ILE A 160 -2.18 -1.46 -6.30
CA ILE A 160 -3.02 -2.30 -7.15
C ILE A 160 -2.39 -3.67 -7.42
N ASP A 161 -3.21 -4.70 -7.59
CA ASP A 161 -2.73 -6.00 -8.06
C ASP A 161 -2.31 -5.95 -9.53
N LEU A 162 -1.32 -6.73 -9.93
CA LEU A 162 -0.74 -6.67 -11.28
C LEU A 162 -1.78 -6.92 -12.38
N ASP A 163 -2.65 -7.91 -12.24
CA ASP A 163 -3.73 -8.18 -13.20
C ASP A 163 -4.70 -7.02 -13.34
N TYR A 164 -5.12 -6.46 -12.20
CA TYR A 164 -5.96 -5.27 -12.15
C TYR A 164 -5.25 -4.06 -12.74
N PHE A 165 -3.93 -3.96 -12.58
CA PHE A 165 -3.15 -2.87 -13.16
C PHE A 165 -3.07 -2.96 -14.69
N VAL A 166 -2.90 -4.16 -15.25
CA VAL A 166 -2.97 -4.38 -16.70
C VAL A 166 -4.32 -3.90 -17.24
N ARG A 167 -5.43 -4.33 -16.62
CA ARG A 167 -6.79 -3.93 -17.02
C ARG A 167 -7.05 -2.44 -16.83
N PHE A 168 -6.54 -1.87 -15.74
CA PHE A 168 -6.56 -0.44 -15.48
C PHE A 168 -5.87 0.32 -16.60
N LEU A 169 -4.65 -0.06 -16.99
CA LEU A 169 -3.91 0.58 -18.08
C LEU A 169 -4.61 0.42 -19.41
N GLN A 170 -5.14 -0.77 -19.73
CA GLN A 170 -5.90 -1.02 -20.96
C GLN A 170 -7.06 -0.04 -21.09
N ASN A 171 -7.87 0.15 -20.04
CA ASN A 171 -8.98 1.09 -20.08
C ASN A 171 -8.52 2.56 -20.02
N TYR A 172 -7.60 2.88 -19.11
CA TYR A 172 -7.18 4.25 -18.84
C TYR A 172 -6.45 4.86 -20.05
N THR A 173 -5.57 4.08 -20.70
CA THR A 173 -4.71 4.55 -21.79
C THR A 173 -5.22 4.18 -23.19
N ASP A 174 -6.42 3.60 -23.31
CA ASP A 174 -6.91 2.94 -24.53
C ASP A 174 -5.84 2.01 -25.13
N ASN A 175 -5.43 1.01 -24.34
CA ASN A 175 -4.42 0.01 -24.72
C ASN A 175 -3.07 0.63 -25.13
N GLY A 176 -2.64 1.68 -24.43
CA GLY A 176 -1.38 2.39 -24.67
C GLY A 176 -1.40 3.39 -25.83
N LYS A 177 -2.56 3.62 -26.46
CA LYS A 177 -2.69 4.63 -27.54
C LYS A 177 -2.58 6.06 -27.02
N GLU A 178 -3.11 6.32 -25.84
CA GLU A 178 -3.14 7.65 -25.22
C GLU A 178 -1.85 7.93 -24.44
N LYS A 179 -0.85 8.51 -25.13
CA LYS A 179 0.49 8.72 -24.58
C LYS A 179 0.65 9.96 -23.68
N TYR A 180 -0.31 10.89 -23.71
CA TYR A 180 -0.25 12.17 -23.00
C TYR A 180 -1.06 12.21 -21.71
N LEU A 181 -1.71 11.10 -21.35
CA LEU A 181 -2.47 11.02 -20.11
C LEU A 181 -1.55 11.13 -18.89
N LYS A 182 -2.05 11.82 -17.87
CA LYS A 182 -1.40 11.87 -16.57
C LYS A 182 -1.78 10.60 -15.79
N LEU A 183 -0.90 9.62 -15.76
CA LEU A 183 -1.00 8.51 -14.81
C LEU A 183 -0.83 9.01 -13.36
N PRO A 184 -1.25 8.22 -12.36
CA PRO A 184 -0.97 8.55 -10.97
C PRO A 184 0.52 8.78 -10.74
N ASP A 185 0.87 9.76 -9.90
CA ASP A 185 2.25 10.13 -9.61
C ASP A 185 3.02 8.96 -8.98
N ILE A 186 2.33 8.15 -8.17
CA ILE A 186 2.87 6.93 -7.55
C ILE A 186 1.93 5.76 -7.82
N VAL A 187 2.46 4.69 -8.41
CA VAL A 187 1.78 3.40 -8.52
C VAL A 187 2.63 2.34 -7.84
N ILE A 188 2.00 1.50 -7.02
CA ILE A 188 2.61 0.30 -6.45
C ILE A 188 1.81 -0.88 -6.97
N ALA A 189 2.47 -1.79 -7.68
CA ALA A 189 1.88 -3.00 -8.22
C ALA A 189 2.40 -4.25 -7.48
N ASN A 190 1.48 -5.05 -6.98
CA ASN A 190 1.76 -6.24 -6.16
C ASN A 190 0.98 -7.44 -6.70
N ASN A 191 1.02 -8.56 -5.97
CA ASN A 191 0.08 -9.66 -6.12
C ASN A 191 -1.14 -9.49 -5.18
N TYR A 192 -2.03 -10.48 -5.15
CA TYR A 192 -3.20 -10.55 -4.27
C TYR A 192 -2.90 -10.13 -2.84
N LYS A 193 -3.85 -9.47 -2.18
CA LYS A 193 -3.71 -8.95 -0.80
C LYS A 193 -2.48 -8.07 -0.54
N SER A 194 -1.92 -7.46 -1.57
CA SER A 194 -0.65 -6.72 -1.50
C SER A 194 0.59 -7.57 -1.19
N ASP A 195 0.51 -8.88 -1.44
CA ASP A 195 1.66 -9.76 -1.32
C ASP A 195 2.68 -9.50 -2.45
N PRO A 196 3.98 -9.78 -2.23
CA PRO A 196 4.98 -9.66 -3.27
C PRO A 196 4.69 -10.59 -4.46
N ILE A 197 5.01 -10.13 -5.67
CA ILE A 197 4.83 -10.91 -6.89
C ILE A 197 5.84 -12.06 -6.93
N ILE A 198 5.34 -13.27 -7.10
CA ILE A 198 6.16 -14.45 -7.43
C ILE A 198 6.25 -14.53 -8.95
N LEU A 199 7.47 -14.59 -9.48
CA LEU A 199 7.67 -14.57 -10.92
C LEU A 199 7.49 -15.95 -11.55
N ASP A 200 6.61 -15.99 -12.54
CA ASP A 200 6.46 -17.10 -13.48
C ASP A 200 6.30 -16.56 -14.91
N LEU A 201 6.08 -17.47 -15.88
CA LEU A 201 5.91 -17.09 -17.29
C LEU A 201 4.67 -16.21 -17.53
N HIS A 202 3.60 -16.42 -16.78
CA HIS A 202 2.37 -15.65 -16.90
C HIS A 202 2.57 -14.23 -16.40
N ILE A 203 3.13 -14.07 -15.19
CA ILE A 203 3.48 -12.77 -14.61
C ILE A 203 4.46 -12.00 -15.49
N ILE A 204 5.47 -12.65 -16.06
CA ILE A 204 6.39 -12.00 -17.01
C ILE A 204 5.64 -11.48 -18.24
N SER A 205 4.60 -12.20 -18.71
CA SER A 205 3.73 -11.73 -19.79
C SER A 205 2.94 -10.49 -19.41
N LEU A 206 2.37 -10.45 -18.20
CA LEU A 206 1.65 -9.28 -17.68
C LEU A 206 2.57 -8.06 -17.55
N LEU A 207 3.78 -8.25 -17.01
CA LEU A 207 4.78 -7.16 -16.88
C LEU A 207 5.15 -6.57 -18.24
N LYS A 208 5.33 -7.41 -19.27
CA LYS A 208 5.56 -6.94 -20.64
C LYS A 208 4.39 -6.13 -21.18
N GLN A 209 3.15 -6.50 -20.85
CA GLN A 209 1.95 -5.73 -21.24
C GLN A 209 1.94 -4.37 -20.54
N VAL A 210 2.23 -4.31 -19.23
CA VAL A 210 2.35 -3.06 -18.48
C VAL A 210 3.37 -2.14 -19.17
N GLU A 211 4.59 -2.62 -19.39
CA GLU A 211 5.68 -1.85 -20.00
C GLU A 211 5.35 -1.34 -21.41
N ALA A 212 4.57 -2.09 -22.19
CA ALA A 212 4.10 -1.68 -23.50
C ALA A 212 3.07 -0.54 -23.45
N MET A 213 2.19 -0.53 -22.45
CA MET A 213 1.12 0.45 -22.31
C MET A 213 1.51 1.73 -21.55
N LEU A 214 2.60 1.70 -20.79
CA LEU A 214 3.05 2.86 -20.02
C LEU A 214 3.58 4.00 -20.93
N PRO A 215 3.18 5.26 -20.68
CA PRO A 215 3.72 6.40 -21.39
C PRO A 215 5.18 6.66 -20.96
N ASP A 216 6.03 6.96 -21.93
CA ASP A 216 7.46 7.25 -21.70
C ASP A 216 7.68 8.74 -21.45
N ASN A 217 7.13 9.24 -20.34
CA ASN A 217 7.21 10.66 -19.98
C ASN A 217 7.81 10.92 -18.59
N GLN A 218 8.21 9.87 -17.87
CA GLN A 218 8.85 9.90 -16.55
C GLN A 218 8.11 10.69 -15.45
N ARG A 219 6.81 10.98 -15.64
CA ARG A 219 6.01 11.73 -14.65
C ARG A 219 5.54 10.87 -13.48
N SER A 220 5.37 9.57 -13.73
CA SER A 220 4.87 8.61 -12.75
C SER A 220 5.99 7.70 -12.27
N LYS A 221 6.01 7.44 -10.96
CA LYS A 221 6.88 6.44 -10.34
C LYS A 221 6.08 5.17 -10.15
N ILE A 222 6.44 4.13 -10.87
CA ILE A 222 5.72 2.85 -10.88
C ILE A 222 6.63 1.81 -10.29
N TYR A 223 6.24 1.28 -9.14
CA TYR A 223 6.98 0.30 -8.37
C TYR A 223 6.33 -1.07 -8.53
N ILE A 224 7.09 -2.07 -8.95
CA ILE A 224 6.66 -3.48 -9.00
C ILE A 224 7.29 -4.19 -7.81
N ILE A 225 6.48 -4.71 -6.90
CA ILE A 225 6.96 -5.40 -5.69
C ILE A 225 7.10 -6.90 -5.99
N ILE A 226 8.32 -7.42 -5.92
CA ILE A 226 8.66 -8.80 -6.28
C ILE A 226 9.23 -9.54 -5.07
N ASP A 227 8.85 -10.81 -4.90
CA ASP A 227 9.31 -11.63 -3.77
C ASP A 227 10.83 -11.82 -3.77
N LYS A 228 11.37 -12.33 -4.89
CA LYS A 228 12.78 -12.73 -5.02
C LYS A 228 13.45 -12.04 -6.19
N GLN A 229 14.75 -11.77 -6.00
CA GLN A 229 15.60 -11.19 -7.03
C GLN A 229 15.64 -12.04 -8.31
N MET A 230 15.48 -11.36 -9.45
CA MET A 230 15.76 -11.93 -10.77
C MET A 230 17.26 -11.84 -11.09
N ASP A 231 17.70 -12.59 -12.09
CA ASP A 231 19.02 -12.35 -12.68
C ASP A 231 19.02 -11.00 -13.40
N GLY A 232 20.09 -10.21 -13.22
CA GLY A 232 20.16 -8.81 -13.69
C GLY A 232 19.85 -8.65 -15.18
N GLU A 233 20.33 -9.57 -16.03
CA GLU A 233 20.05 -9.52 -17.47
C GLU A 233 18.56 -9.69 -17.81
N GLN A 234 17.81 -10.43 -16.99
CA GLN A 234 16.37 -10.58 -17.17
C GLN A 234 15.61 -9.35 -16.65
N THR A 235 16.04 -8.79 -15.51
CA THR A 235 15.48 -7.56 -14.95
C THR A 235 15.53 -6.44 -15.98
N ASP A 236 16.70 -6.16 -16.56
CA ASP A 236 16.90 -5.07 -17.51
C ASP A 236 16.09 -5.25 -18.81
N LYS A 237 15.76 -6.50 -19.18
CA LYS A 237 14.93 -6.79 -20.35
C LYS A 237 13.44 -6.52 -20.09
N VAL A 238 12.98 -6.73 -18.86
CA VAL A 238 11.56 -6.60 -18.48
C VAL A 238 11.26 -5.16 -18.03
N PHE A 239 12.01 -4.63 -17.08
CA PHE A 239 11.68 -3.36 -16.41
C PHE A 239 12.43 -2.20 -17.07
N LYS A 240 11.76 -1.52 -18.01
CA LYS A 240 12.34 -0.37 -18.73
C LYS A 240 11.80 0.95 -18.20
N LYS A 241 10.49 1.00 -17.92
CA LYS A 241 9.78 2.19 -17.46
C LYS A 241 9.37 2.08 -15.99
N THR A 242 9.35 0.87 -15.45
CA THR A 242 9.00 0.61 -14.05
C THR A 242 10.22 0.31 -13.20
N MET A 243 10.09 0.53 -11.89
CA MET A 243 11.11 0.23 -10.91
C MET A 243 10.75 -1.06 -10.18
N CYS A 244 11.61 -2.06 -10.29
CA CYS A 244 11.46 -3.29 -9.52
C CYS A 244 11.99 -3.08 -8.08
N ILE A 245 11.18 -3.44 -7.08
CA ILE A 245 11.55 -3.49 -5.66
C ILE A 245 11.42 -4.92 -5.17
N TYR A 246 12.45 -5.45 -4.52
CA TYR A 246 12.50 -6.81 -4.00
C TYR A 246 12.19 -6.86 -2.51
N THR A 247 11.40 -7.82 -2.05
CA THR A 247 11.15 -8.03 -0.60
C THR A 247 12.14 -8.97 0.06
N CYS A 248 12.87 -9.76 -0.72
CA CYS A 248 13.95 -10.61 -0.24
C CYS A 248 15.25 -10.38 -1.01
N CYS A 249 16.35 -10.22 -0.26
CA CYS A 249 17.70 -10.19 -0.79
C CYS A 249 18.25 -11.62 -0.90
N ASP A 250 18.71 -12.03 -2.08
CA ASP A 250 19.36 -13.33 -2.29
C ASP A 250 20.88 -13.11 -2.37
N THR A 251 21.62 -13.65 -1.41
CA THR A 251 23.07 -13.39 -1.29
C THR A 251 23.88 -14.05 -2.40
N ASP A 252 23.31 -15.07 -3.05
CA ASP A 252 23.97 -15.84 -4.09
C ASP A 252 23.83 -15.19 -5.48
N LYS A 253 23.00 -14.13 -5.60
CA LYS A 253 22.76 -13.41 -6.85
C LYS A 253 23.57 -12.12 -6.93
N THR A 254 24.02 -11.80 -8.14
CA THR A 254 24.81 -10.59 -8.40
C THR A 254 23.97 -9.33 -8.12
N LEU A 255 24.59 -8.45 -7.33
CA LEU A 255 24.01 -7.40 -6.49
C LEU A 255 23.40 -6.23 -7.29
N HIS A 256 22.11 -6.30 -7.65
CA HIS A 256 21.30 -5.09 -7.84
C HIS A 256 20.62 -4.72 -6.51
N THR A 257 21.44 -4.22 -5.58
CA THR A 257 21.12 -4.05 -4.15
C THR A 257 20.37 -2.80 -3.78
N GLN A 258 20.04 -1.95 -4.75
CA GLN A 258 19.55 -0.60 -4.44
C GLN A 258 18.05 -0.56 -4.16
N ASN A 259 17.30 -1.57 -4.59
CA ASN A 259 15.83 -1.57 -4.52
C ASN A 259 15.32 -2.73 -3.66
N ILE A 260 15.77 -2.81 -2.41
CA ILE A 260 15.28 -3.80 -1.45
C ILE A 260 14.32 -3.11 -0.48
N ARG A 261 13.13 -3.69 -0.30
CA ARG A 261 12.12 -3.22 0.63
C ARG A 261 12.53 -3.59 2.06
N CYS A 262 12.61 -2.60 2.93
CA CYS A 262 12.65 -2.79 4.37
C CYS A 262 11.32 -2.31 4.95
N GLU A 263 10.57 -3.22 5.55
CA GLU A 263 9.24 -2.97 6.04
C GLU A 263 9.22 -3.08 7.55
N ASN A 264 8.76 -2.03 8.23
CA ASN A 264 8.79 -1.93 9.70
C ASN A 264 10.19 -2.12 10.31
N GLY A 265 11.24 -1.77 9.55
CA GLY A 265 12.62 -2.01 9.96
C GLY A 265 13.04 -3.48 9.86
N GLU A 266 12.29 -4.33 9.16
CA GLU A 266 12.63 -5.74 8.94
C GLU A 266 13.15 -5.95 7.50
N LEU A 267 14.22 -6.71 7.36
CA LEU A 267 14.84 -7.04 6.08
C LEU A 267 14.92 -8.56 5.90
N ASN A 268 14.36 -9.10 4.82
CA ASN A 268 14.44 -10.53 4.53
C ASN A 268 15.68 -10.84 3.69
N ILE A 269 16.49 -11.80 4.15
CA ILE A 269 17.70 -12.25 3.46
C ILE A 269 17.66 -13.77 3.30
N THR A 270 17.88 -14.26 2.09
CA THR A 270 18.08 -15.67 1.78
C THR A 270 19.56 -15.92 1.52
N GLY A 271 20.10 -17.00 2.10
CA GLY A 271 21.52 -17.37 1.95
C GLY A 271 22.38 -16.94 3.15
N SER A 272 23.58 -16.40 2.89
CA SER A 272 24.55 -16.01 3.92
C SER A 272 24.43 -14.52 4.27
N SER A 273 24.18 -14.20 5.54
CA SER A 273 24.25 -12.81 6.03
C SER A 273 25.67 -12.23 6.07
N ASN A 274 26.69 -13.08 5.90
CA ASN A 274 28.08 -12.67 6.06
C ASN A 274 28.63 -12.15 4.73
N GLY A 275 28.82 -10.83 4.64
CA GLY A 275 29.47 -10.19 3.51
C GLY A 275 29.37 -8.67 3.58
N ILE A 276 30.41 -7.97 3.09
CA ILE A 276 30.47 -6.49 3.06
C ILE A 276 29.25 -5.93 2.32
N SER A 277 28.88 -6.53 1.20
CA SER A 277 27.74 -6.10 0.39
C SER A 277 26.39 -6.21 1.09
N ILE A 278 26.22 -7.18 1.99
CA ILE A 278 24.98 -7.38 2.75
C ILE A 278 24.89 -6.35 3.88
N ASN A 279 26.01 -6.08 4.56
CA ASN A 279 26.09 -5.01 5.55
C ASN A 279 25.72 -3.65 4.92
N ASP A 280 26.24 -3.36 3.73
CA ASP A 280 25.90 -2.14 2.99
C ASP A 280 24.40 -2.05 2.65
N ILE A 281 23.72 -3.18 2.42
CA ILE A 281 22.26 -3.21 2.21
C ILE A 281 21.54 -2.91 3.52
N ILE A 282 21.90 -3.61 4.60
CA ILE A 282 21.29 -3.47 5.92
C ILE A 282 21.37 -2.02 6.39
N GLU A 283 22.54 -1.39 6.25
CA GLU A 283 22.77 -0.01 6.64
C GLU A 283 21.96 0.97 5.79
N ARG A 284 21.96 0.82 4.46
CA ARG A 284 21.18 1.71 3.56
C ARG A 284 19.67 1.55 3.73
N ALA A 285 19.23 0.34 4.08
CA ALA A 285 17.83 0.04 4.32
C ALA A 285 17.34 0.55 5.69
N TYR A 286 18.24 0.99 6.57
CA TYR A 286 17.95 1.34 7.96
C TYR A 286 17.18 0.22 8.69
N ALA A 287 17.58 -1.04 8.45
CA ALA A 287 16.93 -2.17 9.08
C ALA A 287 17.24 -2.19 10.58
N ASN A 288 16.21 -2.47 11.39
CA ASN A 288 16.31 -2.73 12.82
C ASN A 288 16.49 -4.23 13.10
N SER A 289 15.98 -5.09 12.21
CA SER A 289 16.09 -6.53 12.33
C SER A 289 16.20 -7.22 10.97
N ILE A 290 16.77 -8.42 10.98
CA ILE A 290 16.97 -9.25 9.80
C ILE A 290 16.22 -10.56 9.99
N ILE A 291 15.51 -10.99 8.97
CA ILE A 291 14.89 -12.31 8.88
C ILE A 291 15.73 -13.14 7.91
N LEU A 292 16.45 -14.13 8.45
CA LEU A 292 17.26 -15.05 7.65
C LEU A 292 16.46 -16.27 7.25
N ASN A 293 16.30 -16.45 5.95
CA ASN A 293 15.73 -17.63 5.31
C ASN A 293 16.87 -18.57 4.93
N SER A 294 17.27 -19.45 5.85
CA SER A 294 18.33 -20.42 5.57
C SER A 294 17.72 -21.70 4.98
N ARG A 295 18.34 -22.24 3.92
CA ARG A 295 18.07 -23.60 3.42
C ARG A 295 18.72 -24.70 4.27
N LYS A 296 19.34 -24.34 5.40
CA LYS A 296 20.12 -25.27 6.21
C LYS A 296 19.23 -26.09 7.13
N THR A 297 19.63 -27.33 7.38
CA THR A 297 18.96 -28.23 8.33
C THR A 297 19.07 -27.66 9.76
N TRP A 298 18.11 -28.00 10.63
CA TRP A 298 18.05 -27.54 12.04
C TRP A 298 19.36 -27.72 12.83
N GLN A 299 20.18 -28.71 12.46
CA GLN A 299 21.46 -29.01 13.11
C GLN A 299 22.54 -27.96 12.83
N GLU A 300 22.51 -27.27 11.68
CA GLU A 300 23.51 -26.25 11.33
C GLU A 300 23.16 -24.87 11.93
N VAL A 301 21.87 -24.60 12.17
CA VAL A 301 21.38 -23.34 12.76
C VAL A 301 21.75 -23.22 14.25
N TYR A 302 21.74 -24.35 14.98
CA TYR A 302 22.07 -24.39 16.42
C TYR A 302 23.52 -23.98 16.73
N GLY A 303 24.45 -24.10 15.76
CA GLY A 303 25.85 -23.67 15.94
C GLY A 303 26.06 -22.16 15.93
N TYR A 304 25.10 -21.38 15.38
CA TYR A 304 25.25 -19.94 15.16
C TYR A 304 24.47 -19.05 16.13
N CYS A 305 23.44 -19.57 16.80
CA CYS A 305 22.52 -18.76 17.59
C CYS A 305 22.54 -19.14 19.08
N GLN A 306 23.40 -18.50 19.88
CA GLN A 306 23.23 -18.49 21.34
C GLN A 306 22.32 -17.36 21.84
N ASN A 307 21.93 -16.38 21.00
CA ASN A 307 21.18 -15.18 21.43
C ASN A 307 19.91 -14.82 20.62
N ALA A 308 19.35 -15.71 19.78
CA ALA A 308 18.20 -15.37 18.92
C ALA A 308 16.87 -15.97 19.41
N TYR A 309 15.80 -15.16 19.43
CA TYR A 309 14.42 -15.62 19.66
C TYR A 309 13.84 -16.22 18.37
N THR A 310 13.45 -17.49 18.39
CA THR A 310 12.89 -18.21 17.24
C THR A 310 11.37 -18.37 17.34
N LYS A 311 10.66 -18.19 16.22
CA LYS A 311 9.21 -18.44 16.08
C LYS A 311 9.02 -19.37 14.88
N SER A 312 8.44 -20.56 15.08
CA SER A 312 8.29 -21.56 14.01
C SER A 312 6.88 -21.56 13.39
N SER A 313 6.81 -21.79 12.09
CA SER A 313 5.62 -22.32 11.40
C SER A 313 6.06 -23.26 10.26
N PHE A 314 5.25 -24.28 9.99
CA PHE A 314 5.61 -25.50 9.26
C PHE A 314 5.77 -25.30 7.73
N GLN A 315 7.00 -25.48 7.23
CA GLN A 315 7.43 -26.28 6.05
C GLN A 315 8.90 -25.91 5.75
N HIS A 316 9.85 -26.77 6.17
CA HIS A 316 11.31 -26.80 5.89
C HIS A 316 12.12 -25.48 5.82
N THR A 317 11.58 -24.34 6.22
CA THR A 317 12.26 -23.04 6.23
C THR A 317 12.38 -22.58 7.67
N ILE A 318 13.62 -22.43 8.16
CA ILE A 318 13.89 -21.88 9.48
C ILE A 318 14.04 -20.36 9.32
N TYR A 319 13.14 -19.62 9.96
CA TYR A 319 13.22 -18.17 10.07
C TYR A 319 13.98 -17.80 11.35
N ILE A 320 15.13 -17.15 11.20
CA ILE A 320 15.87 -16.61 12.34
C ILE A 320 15.72 -15.10 12.30
N LYS A 321 15.08 -14.53 13.32
CA LYS A 321 15.04 -13.08 13.50
C LYS A 321 16.21 -12.65 14.36
N LEU A 322 17.03 -11.76 13.81
CA LEU A 322 18.20 -11.20 14.48
C LEU A 322 17.96 -9.71 14.73
N ASP A 323 18.07 -9.27 16.00
CA ASP A 323 18.01 -7.85 16.37
C ASP A 323 19.41 -7.25 16.24
N ILE A 324 19.57 -6.24 15.38
CA ILE A 324 20.86 -5.64 15.08
C ILE A 324 21.45 -4.96 16.31
N ASN A 325 20.62 -4.47 17.24
CA ASN A 325 21.10 -3.81 18.46
C ASN A 325 21.73 -4.79 19.46
N THR A 326 21.48 -6.09 19.31
CA THR A 326 22.07 -7.16 20.13
C THR A 326 23.34 -7.77 19.53
N MET A 327 23.69 -7.38 18.29
CA MET A 327 24.84 -7.91 17.54
C MET A 327 26.06 -7.00 17.54
N LYS A 328 25.91 -5.73 17.97
CA LYS A 328 27.01 -4.80 18.25
C LYS A 328 27.39 -4.89 19.71
#